data_AF-A0A9X2J7J0-F1
#
_entry.id   AF-A0A9X2J7J0-F1
#
_cell.length_a   1.000
_cell.length_b   1.000
_cell.length_c   1.000
_cell.angle_alpha   90.00
_cell.angle_beta   90.00
_cell.angle_gamma   90.00
#
_symmetry.space_group_name_H-M   'P 1'
#
loop_
_entity.id
_entity.type
_entity.pdbx_description
1 polymer ?
#
loop_
_entity_poly.entity_id
_entity_poly.type
_entity_poly.pdbx_seq_one_letter_code
_entity_poly.pdbx_strand_id
1 'polypeptide(L)' 'MILNAFDLHDKVAIVTGCNTGLGQGMAVGLAQAGCHIVGVNRSDA' A
#
# COMPACT_ATOMS: atom_id res chain seq x y z
N MET A 1 -12.74 -10.99 15.96
CA MET A 1 -12.06 -12.15 15.33
C MET A 1 -10.65 -11.74 14.96
N ILE A 2 -9.67 -12.65 15.02
CA ILE A 2 -8.26 -12.34 14.72
C ILE A 2 -8.05 -11.74 13.32
N LEU A 3 -8.86 -12.14 12.33
CA LEU A 3 -8.75 -11.63 10.95
C LEU A 3 -9.03 -10.12 10.84
N ASN A 4 -9.90 -9.57 11.69
CA ASN A 4 -10.22 -8.15 11.69
C ASN A 4 -9.03 -7.29 12.13
N ALA A 5 -8.02 -7.86 12.78
CA ALA A 5 -6.80 -7.15 13.15
C ALA A 5 -5.93 -6.79 11.93
N PHE A 6 -6.20 -7.41 10.77
CA PHE A 6 -5.48 -7.18 9.51
C PHE A 6 -6.30 -6.39 8.48
N ASP A 7 -7.53 -6.01 8.83
CA ASP A 7 -8.34 -5.13 8.00
C ASP A 7 -7.76 -3.71 8.07
N LEU A 8 -7.38 -3.17 6.92
CA LEU A 8 -6.78 -1.84 6.80
C LEU A 8 -7.71 -0.84 6.12
N HIS A 9 -9.01 -1.11 6.07
CA HIS A 9 -10.01 -0.19 5.53
C HIS A 9 -9.84 1.23 6.08
N ASP A 10 -9.92 2.22 5.19
CA ASP A 10 -9.77 3.66 5.44
C ASP A 10 -8.43 4.09 6.09
N LYS A 11 -7.44 3.19 6.20
CA LYS A 11 -6.08 3.59 6.58
C LYS A 11 -5.36 4.21 5.38
N VAL A 12 -4.46 5.14 5.67
CA VAL A 12 -3.58 5.75 4.65
C VAL A 12 -2.16 5.24 4.87
N ALA A 13 -1.55 4.67 3.82
CA ALA A 13 -0.18 4.21 3.84
C ALA A 13 0.69 4.98 2.83
N ILE A 14 1.86 5.45 3.28
CA ILE A 14 2.86 6.04 2.40
C ILE A 14 3.87 4.97 1.97
N VAL A 15 4.09 4.84 0.67
CA VAL A 15 5.05 3.88 0.12
C VAL A 15 6.05 4.62 -0.77
N THR A 16 7.32 4.62 -0.37
CA THR A 16 8.42 5.21 -1.14
C THR A 16 9.01 4.17 -2.08
N GLY A 17 9.15 4.48 -3.37
CA GLY A 17 9.70 3.53 -4.37
C GLY A 17 8.71 2.44 -4.75
N CYS A 18 7.46 2.78 -5.07
CA CYS A 18 6.38 1.87 -5.41
C CYS A 18 6.10 1.71 -6.92
N ASN A 19 6.98 2.21 -7.79
CA ASN A 19 6.80 2.11 -9.25
C ASN A 19 6.90 0.67 -9.78
N THR A 20 7.77 -0.16 -9.19
CA THR A 20 8.00 -1.53 -9.66
C THR A 20 8.44 -2.46 -8.53
N GLY A 21 8.54 -3.76 -8.82
CA GLY A 21 9.12 -4.78 -7.95
C GLY A 21 8.45 -4.86 -6.58
N LEU A 22 9.27 -4.93 -5.53
CA LEU A 22 8.81 -5.14 -4.16
C LEU A 22 7.94 -3.99 -3.64
N GLY A 23 8.33 -2.74 -3.93
CA GLY A 23 7.58 -1.57 -3.48
C GLY A 23 6.19 -1.50 -4.11
N GLN A 24 6.08 -1.84 -5.39
CA GLN A 24 4.80 -1.97 -6.07
C GLN A 24 3.94 -3.08 -5.45
N GLY A 25 4.55 -4.27 -5.23
CA GLY A 25 3.85 -5.40 -4.62
C GLY A 25 3.29 -5.07 -3.23
N MET A 26 4.07 -4.37 -2.41
CA MET A 26 3.62 -3.90 -1.09
C MET A 26 2.48 -2.89 -1.20
N ALA A 27 2.61 -1.89 -2.09
CA ALA A 27 1.56 -0.88 -2.28
C ALA A 27 0.24 -1.50 -2.75
N VAL A 28 0.30 -2.42 -3.71
CA VAL A 28 -0.87 -3.16 -4.21
C VAL A 28 -1.47 -4.04 -3.11
N GLY A 29 -0.66 -4.77 -2.35
CA GLY A 29 -1.15 -5.61 -1.26
C GLY A 29 -1.83 -4.81 -0.15
N LEU A 30 -1.27 -3.66 0.22
CA LEU A 30 -1.88 -2.74 1.19
C LEU A 30 -3.20 -2.17 0.66
N ALA A 31 -3.27 -1.80 -0.62
CA ALA A 31 -4.50 -1.34 -1.25
C ALA A 31 -5.58 -2.43 -1.28
N GLN A 32 -5.22 -3.69 -1.56
CA GLN A 32 -6.12 -4.84 -1.51
C GLN A 32 -6.67 -5.09 -0.10
N ALA A 33 -5.89 -4.76 0.94
CA ALA A 33 -6.33 -4.80 2.33
C ALA A 33 -7.20 -3.60 2.74
N GLY A 34 -7.49 -2.66 1.83
CA GLY A 34 -8.39 -1.52 2.05
C GLY A 34 -7.71 -0.18 2.29
N CYS A 35 -6.38 -0.10 2.23
CA CYS A 35 -5.67 1.18 2.41
C CYS A 35 -5.84 2.13 1.20
N HIS A 36 -5.89 3.42 1.48
CA HIS A 36 -5.49 4.46 0.54
C HIS A 36 -3.96 4.58 0.49
N ILE A 37 -3.40 4.76 -0.70
CA ILE A 37 -1.94 4.78 -0.89
C ILE A 37 -1.47 6.18 -1.30
N VAL A 38 -0.41 6.64 -0.65
CA VAL A 38 0.41 7.79 -1.09
C VAL A 38 1.73 7.25 -1.63
N GLY A 39 1.90 7.28 -2.95
CA GLY A 39 3.14 6.87 -3.61
C GLY A 39 4.14 8.02 -3.67
N VAL A 40 5.39 7.77 -3.27
CA VAL A 40 6.50 8.72 -3.43
C VAL A 40 7.59 8.09 -4.25
N ASN A 41 7.82 8.64 -5.44
CA ASN A 41 8.77 8.07 -6.40
C ASN A 41 9.64 9.17 -7.00
N ARG A 42 10.85 8.78 -7.42
CA ARG A 42 11.79 9.71 -8.08
C ARG A 42 11.38 10.02 -9.52
N SER A 43 10.69 9.08 -10.17
CA SER A 43 10.16 9.20 -11.53
C SER A 43 8.70 8.81 -11.51
N ASP A 44 7.97 9.16 -12.57
CA ASP A 44 6.57 8.78 -12.71
C ASP A 44 6.38 7.26 -12.60
N ALA A 45 5.24 6.90 -12.03
CA ALA A 45 4.77 5.54 -11.79
C ALA A 45 4.00 5.02 -13.00
#